data_AF-B6BIS6-F1
#
_entry.id   AF-B6BIS6-F1
#
_cell.length_a   1.000
_cell.length_b   1.000
_cell.length_c   1.000
_cell.angle_alpha   90.00
_cell.angle_beta   90.00
_cell.angle_gamma   90.00
#
_symmetry.space_group_name_H-M   'P 1'
#
loop_
_entity.id
_entity.type
_entity.pdbx_description
1 polymer ?
#
loop_
_entity_poly.entity_id
_entity_poly.type
_entity_poly.pdbx_seq_one_letter_code
_entity_poly.pdbx_strand_id
1 'polypeptide(L)' 'MKSREFKIHIDYLNLDYDDNLNMNLIEEYVIEDLEVPQDCIKSLEVYDNYVDIKLTANQRYFNDDWYVNLQRVV' A
#
# COMPACT_ATOMS: atom_id res chain seq x y z
N MET A 1 -12.82 -16.18 -4.01
CA MET A 1 -11.38 -15.89 -3.84
C MET A 1 -11.23 -14.89 -2.71
N LYS A 2 -10.23 -15.03 -1.83
CA LYS A 2 -10.03 -14.12 -0.68
C LYS A 2 -9.21 -12.91 -1.15
N SER A 3 -9.71 -11.70 -0.94
CA SER A 3 -8.92 -10.47 -1.07
C SER A 3 -7.82 -10.43 0.01
N ARG A 4 -6.73 -9.73 -0.26
CA ARG A 4 -5.67 -9.46 0.72
C ARG A 4 -5.76 -8.02 1.18
N GLU A 5 -5.48 -7.81 2.46
CA GLU A 5 -5.56 -6.54 3.16
C GLU A 5 -4.24 -6.35 3.91
N PHE A 6 -3.66 -5.16 3.79
CA PHE A 6 -2.39 -4.78 4.41
C PHE A 6 -2.56 -3.43 5.09
N LYS A 7 -2.07 -3.34 6.33
CA LYS A 7 -2.16 -2.12 7.14
C LYS A 7 -0.75 -1.65 7.45
N ILE A 8 -0.34 -0.56 6.83
CA ILE A 8 0.99 0.01 7.04
C ILE A 8 0.84 1.17 8.02
N HIS A 9 1.56 1.11 9.13
CA HIS A 9 1.54 2.21 10.10
C HIS A 9 2.24 3.43 9.50
N ILE A 10 1.65 4.62 9.68
CA ILE A 10 2.16 5.86 9.05
C ILE A 10 3.59 6.22 9.51
N ASP A 11 3.97 5.78 10.71
CA ASP A 11 5.32 5.99 11.26
C ASP A 11 6.41 5.27 10.44
N TYR A 12 6.06 4.20 9.73
CA TYR A 12 7.00 3.47 8.87
C TYR A 12 7.11 4.06 7.47
N LEU A 13 6.19 4.92 7.08
CA LEU A 13 6.14 5.43 5.71
C LEU A 13 7.26 6.43 5.41
N ASN A 14 7.97 6.96 6.43
CA ASN A 14 9.06 7.94 6.29
C ASN A 14 8.75 9.04 5.24
N LEU A 15 7.48 9.39 5.11
CA LEU A 15 7.02 10.46 4.22
C LEU A 15 7.43 11.77 4.89
N ASP A 16 8.02 12.69 4.14
CA ASP A 16 8.42 13.98 4.68
C ASP A 16 7.13 14.80 4.92
N TYR A 17 6.62 14.71 6.15
CA TYR A 17 5.34 15.28 6.56
C TYR A 17 5.44 16.80 6.65
N ASP A 18 5.32 17.48 5.51
CA ASP A 18 4.91 18.89 5.51
C ASP A 18 3.38 18.94 5.71
N ASP A 19 2.97 18.66 6.96
CA ASP A 19 1.65 18.84 7.59
C ASP A 19 0.37 18.31 6.90
N ASN A 20 0.43 17.68 5.72
CA ASN A 20 -0.75 17.10 5.07
C ASN A 20 -0.42 15.75 4.43
N LEU A 21 -0.63 14.67 5.18
CA LEU A 21 -0.77 13.33 4.61
C LEU A 21 -2.01 13.34 3.71
N ASN A 22 -1.80 13.57 2.42
CA ASN A 22 -2.86 13.57 1.44
C ASN A 22 -2.91 12.21 0.72
N MET A 23 -4.09 11.87 0.20
CA MET A 23 -4.33 10.61 -0.50
C MET A 23 -3.35 10.39 -1.66
N ASN A 24 -2.93 11.46 -2.34
CA ASN A 24 -2.05 11.39 -3.50
C ASN A 24 -0.63 10.95 -3.13
N LEU A 25 -0.07 11.44 -2.01
CA LEU A 25 1.24 11.04 -1.52
C LEU A 25 1.27 9.56 -1.14
N ILE A 26 0.18 9.07 -0.53
CA ILE A 26 0.05 7.65 -0.22
C ILE A 26 -0.08 6.80 -1.48
N GLU A 27 -0.87 7.26 -2.45
CA GLU A 27 -1.00 6.56 -3.74
C GLU A 27 0.34 6.52 -4.48
N GLU A 28 1.08 7.62 -4.51
CA GLU A 28 2.43 7.70 -5.09
C GLU A 28 3.41 6.76 -4.38
N TYR A 29 3.45 6.75 -3.04
CA TYR A 29 4.28 5.81 -2.28
C TYR A 29 3.95 4.35 -2.61
N VAL A 30 2.66 4.00 -2.68
CA VAL A 30 2.25 2.61 -2.93
C VAL A 30 2.59 2.19 -4.38
N ILE A 31 2.39 3.08 -5.36
CA ILE A 31 2.60 2.75 -6.77
C ILE A 31 4.07 2.84 -7.18
N GLU A 32 4.78 3.88 -6.74
CA GLU A 32 6.16 4.16 -7.16
C GLU A 32 7.17 3.52 -6.21
N ASP A 33 7.09 3.78 -4.89
CA ASP A 33 8.11 3.29 -3.94
C ASP A 33 7.95 1.80 -3.62
N LEU A 34 6.71 1.33 -3.44
CA LEU A 34 6.43 -0.09 -3.24
C LEU A 34 6.24 -0.85 -4.56
N GLU A 35 6.26 -0.15 -5.70
CA GLU A 35 6.10 -0.71 -7.05
C GLU A 35 4.81 -1.53 -7.23
N VAL A 36 3.73 -1.20 -6.50
CA VAL A 36 2.47 -1.95 -6.57
C VAL A 36 1.72 -1.57 -7.83
N PRO A 37 1.41 -2.53 -8.73
CA PRO A 37 0.61 -2.24 -9.91
C PRO A 37 -0.79 -1.74 -9.53
N GLN A 38 -1.22 -0.62 -10.10
CA GLN A 38 -2.51 0.01 -9.79
C GLN A 38 -3.71 -0.93 -10.06
N ASP A 39 -3.61 -1.80 -11.06
CA ASP A 39 -4.60 -2.83 -11.39
C ASP A 39 -4.68 -3.95 -10.34
N CYS A 40 -3.67 -4.09 -9.49
CA CYS A 40 -3.69 -4.96 -8.32
C CYS A 40 -4.30 -4.30 -7.09
N ILE A 41 -4.46 -2.97 -7.05
CA ILE A 41 -5.06 -2.23 -5.93
C ILE A 41 -6.58 -2.19 -6.13
N LYS A 42 -7.31 -2.77 -5.17
CA LYS A 42 -8.78 -2.72 -5.15
C LYS A 42 -9.30 -1.46 -4.45
N SER A 43 -8.67 -1.09 -3.35
CA SER A 43 -8.96 0.13 -2.61
C SER A 43 -7.77 0.53 -1.77
N LEU A 44 -7.60 1.84 -1.60
CA LEU A 44 -6.63 2.46 -0.74
C LEU A 44 -7.41 3.39 0.19
N GLU A 45 -7.19 3.30 1.49
CA GLU A 45 -7.84 4.16 2.49
C GLU A 45 -6.79 4.64 3.49
N VAL A 46 -6.89 5.91 3.90
CA VAL A 46 -5.98 6.53 4.87
C VAL A 46 -6.76 6.78 6.16
N TYR A 47 -6.21 6.28 7.26
CA TYR A 47 -6.69 6.48 8.62
C TYR A 47 -5.64 7.26 9.42
N ASP A 48 -6.03 7.79 10.58
CA ASP A 48 -5.19 8.65 11.42
C ASP A 48 -3.81 8.07 11.74
N ASN A 49 -3.67 6.74 11.79
CA ASN A 49 -2.44 6.06 12.16
C ASN A 49 -2.01 4.94 11.20
N TYR A 50 -2.77 4.65 10.14
CA TYR A 50 -2.39 3.63 9.17
C TYR A 50 -3.00 3.85 7.80
N VAL A 51 -2.34 3.29 6.80
CA VAL A 51 -2.86 3.15 5.44
C VAL A 51 -3.37 1.72 5.27
N ASP A 52 -4.61 1.58 4.81
CA ASP A 52 -5.20 0.28 4.46
C ASP A 52 -5.16 0.06 2.94
N ILE A 53 -4.44 -0.99 2.53
CA ILE A 53 -4.27 -1.39 1.14
C ILE A 53 -5.01 -2.71 0.94
N LYS A 54 -6.09 -2.68 0.16
CA LYS A 54 -6.78 -3.90 -0.25
C LYS A 54 -6.39 -4.24 -1.68
N LEU A 55 -5.89 -5.45 -1.89
CA LEU A 55 -5.55 -5.97 -3.21
C LEU A 55 -6.74 -6.67 -3.87
N THR A 56 -6.76 -6.65 -5.20
CA THR A 56 -7.69 -7.46 -6.00
C THR A 56 -7.46 -8.94 -5.72
N ALA A 57 -8.49 -9.76 -5.89
CA ALA A 57 -8.43 -11.19 -5.58
C ALA A 57 -7.72 -11.99 -6.69
N ASN A 58 -6.56 -11.53 -7.14
CA ASN A 58 -5.72 -12.19 -8.14
C ASN A 58 -4.61 -12.98 -7.43
N GLN A 59 -4.33 -14.22 -7.81
CA GLN A 59 -3.26 -15.01 -7.18
C GLN A 59 -1.90 -14.85 -7.87
N ARG A 60 -1.85 -14.11 -8.99
CA ARG A 60 -0.63 -14.01 -9.80
C ARG A 60 0.49 -13.26 -9.08
N TYR A 61 0.16 -12.34 -8.17
CA TYR A 61 1.12 -11.49 -7.50
C TYR A 61 1.88 -12.14 -6.34
N PHE A 62 1.57 -13.37 -5.93
CA PHE A 62 2.24 -13.98 -4.75
C PHE A 62 3.75 -14.19 -4.93
N ASN A 63 4.23 -14.21 -6.17
CA ASN A 63 5.64 -14.36 -6.51
C ASN A 63 6.28 -13.06 -7.00
N ASP A 64 5.54 -11.95 -7.03
CA ASP A 64 6.06 -10.68 -7.50
C ASP A 64 6.84 -9.99 -6.39
N ASP A 65 7.94 -9.33 -6.75
CA ASP A 65 8.84 -8.67 -5.80
C ASP A 65 8.13 -7.56 -4.99
N TRP A 66 7.24 -6.80 -5.64
CA TRP A 66 6.43 -5.78 -4.97
C TRP A 66 5.55 -6.37 -3.86
N TYR A 67 5.01 -7.58 -4.04
CA TYR A 67 4.17 -8.23 -3.05
C TYR A 67 4.97 -8.66 -1.81
N VAL A 68 6.22 -9.09 -2.01
CA VAL A 68 7.15 -9.39 -0.93
C VAL A 68 7.55 -8.12 -0.19
N ASN A 69 7.79 -7.02 -0.90
CA ASN A 69 8.09 -5.72 -0.29
C ASN A 69 6.92 -5.24 0.56
N LEU A 70 5.69 -5.38 0.07
CA LEU A 70 4.48 -5.01 0.79
C LEU A 70 4.27 -5.84 2.07
N GLN A 71 4.73 -7.10 2.10
CA GLN A 71 4.74 -7.93 3.31
C GLN A 71 5.81 -7.54 4.33
N ARG A 72 6.88 -6.83 3.92
CA ARG A 72 7.97 -6.42 4.83
C ARG A 72 7.67 -5.13 5.60
N VAL A 73 6.76 -4.32 5.07
CA VAL A 73 6.36 -3.01 5.63
C VAL A 73 5.13 -3.09 6.53
N VAL A 74 4.58 -4.30 6.75
CA VAL A 74 3.44 -4.58 7.63
C VAL A 74 3.87 -5.28 8.91
#